data_AF-A0A127P553-F1
#
_entry.id   AF-A0A127P553-F1
#
_cell.length_a   1.000
_cell.length_b   1.000
_cell.length_c   1.000
_cell.angle_alpha   90.00
_cell.angle_beta   90.00
_cell.angle_gamma   90.00
#
_symmetry.space_group_name_H-M   'P 1'
#
loop_
_entity.id
_entity.type
_entity.pdbx_description
1 polymer ?
#
loop_
_entity_poly.entity_id
_entity_poly.type
_entity_poly.pdbx_seq_one_letter_code
_entity_poly.pdbx_strand_id
1 'polypeptide(L)'
;MASLQQCTAAALLAVLLVPGMSAAAGRVTMIAADRADKPGFLVVIEEAGYYKLSGNLKVPDANTTAIEINADNVTLDLNGHAIQGPVRCQQLPAPCWPGGSGNGVHAVNRSGVVVKNGIIQGMGNYGVYLEINTASLDRVVMARNGHGGAVLFGGAISNSVAEANGGDGIFGVDLKVRNSVMRGNQMLGLAAYGHSTFSNNQFKSNNNNAAQTNLKPAAADRNVCNGAPCQ
;
A
#
# COMPACT_ATOMS: atom_id res chain seq x y z
N MET A 1 -26.68 81.76 -27.77
CA MET A 1 -25.54 81.42 -26.90
C MET A 1 -25.79 80.01 -26.36
N ALA A 2 -24.81 79.13 -26.54
CA ALA A 2 -24.92 77.69 -26.30
C ALA A 2 -24.99 77.35 -24.80
N SER A 3 -25.81 76.36 -24.45
CA SER A 3 -25.92 75.78 -23.10
C SER A 3 -25.11 74.49 -23.05
N LEU A 4 -24.11 74.45 -22.17
CA LEU A 4 -23.18 73.33 -21.98
C LEU A 4 -23.84 72.11 -21.30
N GLN A 5 -23.39 70.95 -21.76
CA GLN A 5 -23.52 69.61 -21.20
C GLN A 5 -23.19 69.52 -19.71
N GLN A 6 -23.90 68.65 -19.00
CA GLN A 6 -23.34 67.81 -17.94
C GLN A 6 -24.01 66.43 -17.95
N CYS A 7 -23.27 65.43 -18.45
CA CYS A 7 -23.59 64.01 -18.30
C CYS A 7 -23.13 63.54 -16.92
N THR A 8 -24.06 63.10 -16.06
CA THR A 8 -23.73 62.40 -14.82
C THR A 8 -23.80 60.89 -15.08
N ALA A 9 -22.63 60.25 -15.13
CA ALA A 9 -22.51 58.80 -15.21
C ALA A 9 -22.64 58.20 -13.79
N ALA A 10 -23.69 57.41 -13.56
CA ALA A 10 -23.82 56.59 -12.37
C ALA A 10 -23.08 55.26 -12.61
N ALA A 11 -21.94 55.05 -11.94
CA ALA A 11 -21.24 53.78 -11.97
C ALA A 11 -21.89 52.80 -10.97
N LEU A 12 -22.66 51.83 -11.47
CA LEU A 12 -23.10 50.69 -10.66
C LEU A 12 -21.91 49.76 -10.42
N LEU A 13 -21.47 49.67 -9.16
CA LEU A 13 -20.47 48.70 -8.72
C LEU A 13 -21.16 47.34 -8.49
N ALA A 14 -21.05 46.43 -9.46
CA ALA A 14 -21.50 45.05 -9.30
C ALA A 14 -20.49 44.28 -8.41
N VAL A 15 -20.86 44.03 -7.15
CA VAL A 15 -20.12 43.11 -6.28
C VAL A 15 -20.34 41.69 -6.81
N LEU A 16 -19.38 41.18 -7.57
CA LEU A 16 -19.31 39.78 -7.95
C LEU A 16 -19.03 38.97 -6.68
N LEU A 17 -20.06 38.31 -6.14
CA LEU A 17 -19.91 37.21 -5.21
C LEU A 17 -19.16 36.10 -5.95
N VAL A 18 -17.86 36.01 -5.75
CA VAL A 18 -17.08 34.83 -6.13
C VAL A 18 -17.61 33.70 -5.26
N PRO A 19 -18.25 32.66 -5.80
CA PRO A 19 -18.57 31.49 -5.02
C PRO A 19 -17.24 30.94 -4.51
N GLY A 20 -17.08 30.93 -3.18
CA GLY A 20 -15.94 30.32 -2.55
C GLY A 20 -15.78 28.92 -3.11
N MET A 21 -14.58 28.63 -3.66
CA MET A 21 -14.17 27.27 -3.95
C MET A 21 -14.14 26.53 -2.61
N SER A 22 -15.30 26.02 -2.19
CA SER A 22 -15.36 25.01 -1.16
C SER A 22 -14.68 23.80 -1.78
N ALA A 23 -13.42 23.58 -1.43
CA ALA A 23 -12.76 22.32 -1.71
C ALA A 23 -13.65 21.26 -1.07
N ALA A 24 -14.42 20.55 -1.90
CA ALA A 24 -15.12 19.35 -1.49
C ALA A 24 -14.02 18.38 -1.05
N ALA A 25 -13.71 18.36 0.24
CA ALA A 25 -12.96 17.27 0.84
C ALA A 25 -13.75 16.01 0.48
N GLY A 26 -13.20 15.21 -0.44
CA GLY A 26 -13.86 13.99 -0.91
C GLY A 26 -14.33 13.18 0.29
N ARG A 27 -15.59 12.74 0.26
CA ARG A 27 -16.19 11.99 1.38
C ARG A 27 -15.31 10.80 1.70
N VAL A 28 -14.87 10.71 2.95
CA VAL A 28 -14.15 9.54 3.47
C VAL A 28 -15.17 8.47 3.83
N THR A 29 -15.01 7.28 3.25
CA THR A 29 -15.83 6.11 3.58
C THR A 29 -15.15 5.31 4.68
N MET A 30 -15.77 5.27 5.86
CA MET A 30 -15.27 4.49 6.98
C MET A 30 -15.57 2.99 6.78
N ILE A 31 -14.58 2.15 7.05
CA ILE A 31 -14.71 0.69 7.08
C ILE A 31 -14.80 0.27 8.55
N ALA A 32 -15.91 -0.36 8.92
CA ALA A 32 -16.14 -0.89 10.26
C ALA A 32 -15.29 -2.14 10.52
N ALA A 33 -14.90 -2.36 11.78
CA ALA A 33 -14.03 -3.46 12.20
C ALA A 33 -14.70 -4.85 12.04
N ASP A 34 -16.02 -4.89 12.06
CA ASP A 34 -16.90 -6.06 12.00
C ASP A 34 -17.56 -6.24 10.62
N ARG A 35 -17.13 -5.47 9.61
CA ARG A 35 -17.66 -5.56 8.26
C ARG A 35 -17.34 -6.93 7.63
N ALA A 36 -18.35 -7.55 7.04
CA ALA A 36 -18.26 -8.82 6.33
C ALA A 36 -19.21 -8.80 5.12
N ASP A 37 -18.70 -8.34 3.97
CA ASP A 37 -19.52 -8.09 2.79
C ASP A 37 -19.92 -9.38 2.06
N LYS A 38 -18.98 -10.32 1.88
CA LYS A 38 -19.22 -11.56 1.11
C LYS A 38 -18.39 -12.74 1.68
N PRO A 39 -18.84 -14.00 1.55
CA PRO A 39 -17.99 -15.15 1.84
C PRO A 39 -16.67 -15.07 1.06
N GLY A 40 -15.55 -15.25 1.77
CA GLY A 40 -14.20 -15.11 1.19
C GLY A 40 -13.64 -13.68 1.14
N PHE A 41 -14.45 -12.64 1.41
CA PHE A 41 -14.03 -11.24 1.44
C PHE A 41 -14.68 -10.45 2.59
N LEU A 42 -13.91 -9.92 3.53
CA LEU A 42 -14.49 -9.08 4.59
C LEU A 42 -15.04 -7.76 4.04
N VAL A 43 -14.32 -7.13 3.12
CA VAL A 43 -14.69 -5.85 2.52
C VAL A 43 -14.50 -5.90 1.02
N VAL A 44 -15.49 -5.42 0.27
CA VAL A 44 -15.39 -5.20 -1.17
C VAL A 44 -15.59 -3.71 -1.46
N ILE A 45 -14.61 -3.11 -2.13
CA ILE A 45 -14.65 -1.72 -2.58
C ILE A 45 -14.98 -1.71 -4.07
N GLU A 46 -16.20 -1.31 -4.42
CA GLU A 46 -16.68 -1.30 -5.81
C GLU A 46 -16.67 0.11 -6.45
N GLU A 47 -16.37 1.15 -5.66
CA GLU A 47 -16.33 2.54 -6.13
C GLU A 47 -15.00 3.22 -5.81
N ALA A 48 -14.57 4.12 -6.70
CA ALA A 48 -13.42 4.98 -6.48
C ALA A 48 -13.62 5.85 -5.22
N GLY A 49 -12.54 6.21 -4.53
CA GLY A 49 -12.64 7.11 -3.38
C GLY A 49 -11.61 6.88 -2.28
N TYR A 50 -11.83 7.58 -1.16
CA TYR A 50 -10.98 7.49 0.02
C TYR A 50 -11.66 6.66 1.10
N TYR A 51 -11.02 5.55 1.45
CA TYR A 51 -11.49 4.59 2.43
C TYR A 51 -10.57 4.58 3.63
N LYS A 52 -11.16 4.46 4.82
CA LYS A 52 -10.41 4.55 6.08
C LYS A 52 -10.89 3.50 7.07
N LEU A 53 -9.97 2.71 7.63
CA LEU A 53 -10.33 1.79 8.71
C LEU A 53 -10.73 2.57 9.97
N SER A 54 -11.80 2.13 10.63
CA SER A 54 -12.22 2.62 11.95
C SER A 54 -11.75 1.74 13.12
N GLY A 55 -11.20 0.57 12.81
CA GLY A 55 -10.69 -0.39 13.78
C GLY A 55 -9.94 -1.53 13.08
N ASN A 56 -9.40 -2.45 13.88
CA ASN A 56 -8.68 -3.61 13.36
C ASN A 56 -9.63 -4.60 12.70
N LEU A 57 -9.27 -5.12 11.53
CA LEU A 57 -9.99 -6.22 10.89
C LEU A 57 -9.41 -7.55 11.35
N LYS A 58 -10.27 -8.49 11.73
CA LYS A 58 -9.90 -9.87 12.07
C LYS A 58 -10.38 -10.81 10.98
N VAL A 59 -9.45 -11.39 10.24
CA VAL A 59 -9.74 -12.33 9.16
C VAL A 59 -9.98 -13.71 9.77
N PRO A 60 -11.13 -14.36 9.46
CA PRO A 60 -11.60 -15.54 10.19
C PRO A 60 -10.77 -16.80 9.92
N ASP A 61 -10.20 -16.93 8.72
CA ASP A 61 -9.42 -18.08 8.28
C ASP A 61 -8.32 -17.66 7.29
N ALA A 62 -7.43 -18.58 6.95
CA ALA A 62 -6.28 -18.30 6.07
C ALA A 62 -6.66 -18.16 4.58
N ASN A 63 -7.87 -18.51 4.17
CA ASN A 63 -8.32 -18.45 2.78
C ASN A 63 -9.14 -17.18 2.47
N THR A 64 -9.60 -16.48 3.51
CA THR A 64 -10.35 -15.22 3.37
C THR A 64 -9.41 -14.06 3.03
N THR A 65 -9.75 -13.32 1.96
CA THR A 65 -9.11 -12.03 1.66
C THR A 65 -9.79 -10.94 2.50
N ALA A 66 -9.02 -10.04 3.12
CA ALA A 66 -9.64 -9.03 3.98
C ALA A 66 -10.32 -7.93 3.17
N ILE A 67 -9.60 -7.32 2.21
CA ILE A 67 -10.13 -6.23 1.40
C ILE A 67 -9.88 -6.51 -0.08
N GLU A 68 -10.97 -6.63 -0.84
CA GLU A 68 -10.97 -6.71 -2.30
C GLU A 68 -11.27 -5.33 -2.89
N ILE A 69 -10.38 -4.83 -3.76
CA ILE A 69 -10.56 -3.54 -4.44
C ILE A 69 -10.92 -3.79 -5.90
N ASN A 70 -12.17 -3.51 -6.23
CA ASN A 70 -12.76 -3.66 -7.55
C ASN A 70 -12.95 -2.34 -8.31
N ALA A 71 -12.37 -1.23 -7.84
CA ALA A 71 -12.42 0.06 -8.50
C ALA A 71 -11.04 0.70 -8.66
N ASP A 72 -10.94 1.60 -9.65
CA ASP A 72 -9.77 2.47 -9.84
C ASP A 72 -9.79 3.64 -8.86
N ASN A 73 -8.66 4.33 -8.70
CA ASN A 73 -8.51 5.56 -7.92
C ASN A 73 -8.97 5.40 -6.47
N VAL A 74 -8.61 4.27 -5.86
CA VAL A 74 -8.92 3.95 -4.46
C VAL A 74 -7.74 4.29 -3.58
N THR A 75 -7.95 5.14 -2.58
CA THR A 75 -7.01 5.30 -1.46
C THR A 75 -7.55 4.56 -0.26
N LEU A 76 -6.86 3.51 0.15
CA LEU A 76 -7.09 2.78 1.40
C LEU A 76 -6.09 3.24 2.46
N ASP A 77 -6.59 3.97 3.46
CA ASP A 77 -5.85 4.37 4.64
C ASP A 77 -6.19 3.43 5.80
N LEU A 78 -5.23 2.62 6.22
CA LEU A 78 -5.42 1.72 7.36
C LEU A 78 -5.48 2.49 8.69
N ASN A 79 -5.17 3.79 8.71
CA ASN A 79 -5.32 4.69 9.86
C ASN A 79 -4.62 4.20 11.14
N GLY A 80 -3.47 3.55 11.00
CA GLY A 80 -2.73 2.92 12.10
C GLY A 80 -3.35 1.62 12.63
N HIS A 81 -4.48 1.17 12.07
CA HIS A 81 -5.09 -0.11 12.41
C HIS A 81 -4.43 -1.28 11.66
N ALA A 82 -4.74 -2.47 12.15
CA ALA A 82 -4.22 -3.72 11.61
C ALA A 82 -5.29 -4.53 10.87
N ILE A 83 -4.90 -5.17 9.78
CA ILE A 83 -5.56 -6.33 9.20
C ILE A 83 -4.85 -7.57 9.74
N GLN A 84 -5.58 -8.44 10.43
CA GLN A 84 -5.02 -9.54 11.21
C GLN A 84 -5.61 -10.87 10.78
N GLY A 85 -4.82 -11.69 10.10
CA GLY A 85 -5.17 -13.07 9.81
C GLY A 85 -4.69 -14.08 10.86
N PRO A 86 -5.10 -15.35 10.70
CA PRO A 86 -4.84 -16.40 11.68
C PRO A 86 -3.43 -16.98 11.56
N VAL A 87 -2.70 -16.72 10.48
CA VAL A 87 -1.39 -17.33 10.22
C VAL A 87 -0.38 -16.89 11.27
N ARG A 88 0.47 -17.84 11.66
CA ARG A 88 1.57 -17.66 12.60
C ARG A 88 2.86 -18.17 11.96
N CYS A 89 3.84 -17.29 11.85
CA CYS A 89 5.22 -17.63 11.55
C CYS A 89 6.00 -17.51 12.87
N GLN A 90 6.22 -18.64 13.56
CA GLN A 90 6.85 -18.66 14.90
C GLN A 90 8.31 -18.19 14.83
N GLN A 91 9.16 -18.96 14.16
CA GLN A 91 10.56 -18.66 13.89
C GLN A 91 10.95 -19.25 12.55
N LEU A 92 11.32 -18.38 11.62
CA LEU A 92 11.81 -18.82 10.32
C LEU A 92 13.17 -19.53 10.50
N PRO A 93 13.42 -20.66 9.82
CA PRO A 93 12.77 -21.13 8.60
C PRO A 93 11.54 -22.05 8.79
N ALA A 94 11.00 -22.21 10.01
CA ALA A 94 9.79 -23.02 10.18
C ALA A 94 8.64 -22.46 9.33
N PRO A 95 7.84 -23.33 8.68
CA PRO A 95 6.77 -22.89 7.80
C PRO A 95 5.71 -22.12 8.59
N CYS A 96 5.14 -21.12 7.94
CA CYS A 96 3.98 -20.41 8.48
C CYS A 96 2.76 -21.32 8.46
N TRP A 97 1.93 -21.28 9.51
CA TRP A 97 0.74 -22.13 9.62
C TRP A 97 -0.42 -21.40 10.32
N PRO A 98 -1.70 -21.68 9.95
CA PRO A 98 -2.11 -22.45 8.76
C PRO A 98 -1.74 -21.75 7.45
N GLY A 99 -1.46 -22.51 6.39
CA GLY A 99 -1.33 -21.94 5.05
C GLY A 99 -2.72 -21.62 4.46
N GLY A 100 -2.78 -20.73 3.47
CA GLY A 100 -4.03 -20.44 2.75
C GLY A 100 -3.84 -19.47 1.59
N SER A 101 -4.93 -19.15 0.91
CA SER A 101 -4.93 -18.27 -0.27
C SER A 101 -5.29 -16.81 0.01
N GLY A 102 -5.74 -16.49 1.21
CA GLY A 102 -6.29 -15.18 1.58
C GLY A 102 -5.22 -14.09 1.63
N ASN A 103 -5.49 -12.96 0.98
CA ASN A 103 -4.63 -11.77 0.98
C ASN A 103 -5.16 -10.69 1.94
N GLY A 104 -4.29 -9.84 2.48
CA GLY A 104 -4.76 -8.71 3.30
C GLY A 104 -5.47 -7.66 2.46
N VAL A 105 -4.81 -7.19 1.40
CA VAL A 105 -5.40 -6.31 0.39
C VAL A 105 -5.13 -6.90 -0.99
N HIS A 106 -6.16 -6.99 -1.81
CA HIS A 106 -6.09 -7.55 -3.16
C HIS A 106 -6.72 -6.62 -4.20
N ALA A 107 -6.04 -6.46 -5.33
CA ALA A 107 -6.56 -5.77 -6.52
C ALA A 107 -5.87 -6.31 -7.78
N VAL A 108 -6.62 -6.53 -8.85
CA VAL A 108 -6.12 -6.99 -10.15
C VAL A 108 -6.74 -6.15 -11.26
N ASN A 109 -5.93 -5.74 -12.24
CA ASN A 109 -6.37 -4.95 -13.38
C ASN A 109 -7.13 -3.68 -12.95
N ARG A 110 -6.52 -2.93 -12.02
CA ARG A 110 -6.98 -1.61 -11.57
C ARG A 110 -5.88 -0.57 -11.76
N SER A 111 -6.16 0.68 -11.44
CA SER A 111 -5.21 1.80 -11.55
C SER A 111 -5.40 2.79 -10.41
N GLY A 112 -4.33 3.46 -9.99
CA GLY A 112 -4.39 4.51 -8.97
C GLY A 112 -4.76 3.98 -7.57
N VAL A 113 -4.39 2.74 -7.25
CA VAL A 113 -4.64 2.17 -5.92
C VAL A 113 -3.50 2.56 -4.98
N VAL A 114 -3.86 3.17 -3.85
CA VAL A 114 -2.95 3.56 -2.78
C VAL A 114 -3.33 2.83 -1.51
N VAL A 115 -2.39 2.14 -0.88
CA VAL A 115 -2.57 1.52 0.45
C VAL A 115 -1.56 2.15 1.40
N LYS A 116 -1.99 2.63 2.57
CA LYS A 116 -1.09 3.33 3.48
C LYS A 116 -1.43 3.20 4.97
N ASN A 117 -0.43 3.51 5.79
CA ASN A 117 -0.54 3.77 7.23
C ASN A 117 -1.12 2.62 8.06
N GLY A 118 -0.48 1.47 8.11
CA GLY A 118 -0.96 0.43 9.03
C GLY A 118 -0.18 -0.86 8.97
N ILE A 119 -0.81 -1.89 9.49
CA ILE A 119 -0.20 -3.22 9.62
C ILE A 119 -1.08 -4.23 8.90
N ILE A 120 -0.48 -5.08 8.09
CA ILE A 120 -1.14 -6.23 7.48
C ILE A 120 -0.33 -7.47 7.83
N GLN A 121 -0.93 -8.35 8.63
CA GLN A 121 -0.19 -9.47 9.20
C GLN A 121 -0.98 -10.75 9.31
N GLY A 122 -0.27 -11.87 9.31
CA GLY A 122 -0.86 -13.19 9.52
C GLY A 122 -1.83 -13.61 8.42
N MET A 123 -1.70 -13.07 7.21
CA MET A 123 -2.51 -13.47 6.07
C MET A 123 -2.06 -14.84 5.54
N GLY A 124 -2.99 -15.59 4.93
CA GLY A 124 -2.72 -16.93 4.38
C GLY A 124 -1.65 -16.92 3.29
N ASN A 125 -1.77 -15.93 2.41
CA ASN A 125 -0.90 -15.74 1.27
C ASN A 125 -0.06 -14.46 1.45
N TYR A 126 -0.35 -13.38 0.75
CA TYR A 126 0.37 -12.12 0.86
C TYR A 126 -0.32 -11.12 1.79
N GLY A 127 0.46 -10.21 2.38
CA GLY A 127 -0.12 -9.03 3.01
C GLY A 127 -0.83 -8.16 1.96
N VAL A 128 -0.12 -7.82 0.88
CA VAL A 128 -0.65 -7.00 -0.21
C VAL A 128 -0.40 -7.69 -1.55
N TYR A 129 -1.42 -7.82 -2.39
CA TYR A 129 -1.30 -8.33 -3.75
C TYR A 129 -1.97 -7.35 -4.72
N LEU A 130 -1.18 -6.62 -5.49
CA LEU A 130 -1.63 -5.57 -6.41
C LEU A 130 -1.04 -5.83 -7.80
N GLU A 131 -1.77 -6.56 -8.63
CA GLU A 131 -1.41 -6.81 -10.03
C GLU A 131 -2.01 -5.71 -10.91
N ILE A 132 -1.41 -4.51 -10.81
CA ILE A 132 -1.95 -3.26 -11.34
C ILE A 132 -0.85 -2.33 -11.87
N ASN A 133 -1.16 -1.52 -12.89
CA ASN A 133 -0.16 -0.69 -13.57
C ASN A 133 0.38 0.49 -12.73
N THR A 134 -0.40 0.98 -11.76
CA THR A 134 -0.02 2.10 -10.90
C THR A 134 -0.48 1.87 -9.45
N ALA A 135 0.41 1.26 -8.66
CA ALA A 135 0.19 1.08 -7.22
C ALA A 135 1.08 2.00 -6.37
N SER A 136 0.60 2.39 -5.20
CA SER A 136 1.45 2.97 -4.15
C SER A 136 1.20 2.30 -2.82
N LEU A 137 2.29 1.90 -2.16
CA LEU A 137 2.29 1.39 -0.80
C LEU A 137 3.18 2.27 0.07
N ASP A 138 2.62 2.93 1.08
CA ASP A 138 3.36 3.86 1.94
C ASP A 138 3.09 3.63 3.42
N ARG A 139 4.17 3.51 4.23
CA ARG A 139 4.06 3.33 5.69
C ARG A 139 3.18 2.14 6.07
N VAL A 140 3.40 1.01 5.41
CA VAL A 140 2.72 -0.26 5.71
C VAL A 140 3.72 -1.27 6.24
N VAL A 141 3.35 -1.94 7.33
CA VAL A 141 4.08 -3.09 7.87
C VAL A 141 3.39 -4.37 7.41
N MET A 142 4.06 -5.15 6.57
CA MET A 142 3.60 -6.45 6.09
C MET A 142 4.38 -7.55 6.80
N ALA A 143 3.74 -8.19 7.78
CA ALA A 143 4.44 -9.06 8.71
C ALA A 143 3.84 -10.46 8.82
N ARG A 144 4.69 -11.48 8.86
CA ARG A 144 4.27 -12.86 9.21
C ARG A 144 3.13 -13.39 8.34
N ASN A 145 3.12 -13.01 7.06
CA ASN A 145 2.18 -13.57 6.08
C ASN A 145 2.73 -14.90 5.56
N GLY A 146 1.83 -15.81 5.20
CA GLY A 146 2.17 -17.19 4.87
C GLY A 146 3.07 -17.33 3.64
N HIS A 147 2.97 -16.39 2.71
CA HIS A 147 3.87 -16.28 1.57
C HIS A 147 4.71 -15.00 1.67
N GLY A 148 4.39 -13.91 0.97
CA GLY A 148 5.22 -12.68 1.02
C GLY A 148 4.59 -11.50 1.74
N GLY A 149 5.37 -10.43 1.89
CA GLY A 149 4.84 -9.15 2.39
C GLY A 149 3.96 -8.46 1.35
N ALA A 150 4.52 -8.18 0.17
CA ALA A 150 3.81 -7.58 -0.95
C ALA A 150 4.19 -8.15 -2.31
N VAL A 151 3.20 -8.16 -3.23
CA VAL A 151 3.36 -8.38 -4.67
C VAL A 151 2.80 -7.20 -5.43
N LEU A 152 3.63 -6.57 -6.28
CA LEU A 152 3.22 -5.46 -7.15
C LEU A 152 3.69 -5.69 -8.60
N PHE A 153 2.88 -5.28 -9.59
CA PHE A 153 3.23 -5.34 -11.01
C PHE A 153 3.20 -3.93 -11.62
N GLY A 154 4.17 -3.11 -11.19
CA GLY A 154 4.18 -1.67 -11.44
C GLY A 154 3.76 -0.88 -10.20
N GLY A 155 4.61 0.04 -9.76
CA GLY A 155 4.28 0.92 -8.65
C GLY A 155 5.46 1.30 -7.77
N ALA A 156 5.13 1.95 -6.65
CA ALA A 156 6.12 2.40 -5.69
C ALA A 156 5.80 1.90 -4.28
N ILE A 157 6.83 1.42 -3.59
CA ILE A 157 6.78 1.07 -2.18
C ILE A 157 7.74 1.99 -1.43
N SER A 158 7.24 2.72 -0.44
CA SER A 158 8.05 3.63 0.36
C SER A 158 7.79 3.52 1.85
N ASN A 159 8.83 3.78 2.65
CA ASN A 159 8.72 3.93 4.10
C ASN A 159 8.02 2.73 4.78
N SER A 160 8.16 1.54 4.20
CA SER A 160 7.39 0.35 4.56
C SER A 160 8.30 -0.73 5.11
N VAL A 161 7.70 -1.71 5.79
CA VAL A 161 8.45 -2.83 6.40
C VAL A 161 7.85 -4.14 5.90
N ALA A 162 8.68 -5.02 5.33
CA ALA A 162 8.31 -6.39 5.03
C ALA A 162 9.12 -7.34 5.92
N GLU A 163 8.47 -7.99 6.89
CA GLU A 163 9.19 -8.77 7.88
C GLU A 163 8.62 -10.14 8.20
N ALA A 164 9.53 -11.09 8.41
CA ALA A 164 9.21 -12.43 8.89
C ALA A 164 8.13 -13.15 8.07
N ASN A 165 8.06 -12.91 6.76
CA ASN A 165 7.12 -13.57 5.85
C ASN A 165 7.67 -14.93 5.38
N GLY A 166 6.78 -15.85 5.04
CA GLY A 166 7.09 -17.22 4.59
C GLY A 166 7.81 -17.34 3.24
N GLY A 167 7.98 -16.24 2.51
CA GLY A 167 8.58 -16.16 1.19
C GLY A 167 9.41 -14.89 1.05
N ASP A 168 9.30 -14.19 -0.09
CA ASP A 168 9.98 -12.91 -0.28
C ASP A 168 9.33 -11.80 0.56
N GLY A 169 10.13 -10.84 1.03
CA GLY A 169 9.59 -9.65 1.67
C GLY A 169 8.71 -8.85 0.70
N ILE A 170 9.29 -8.49 -0.45
CA ILE A 170 8.62 -7.82 -1.55
C ILE A 170 8.99 -8.54 -2.84
N PHE A 171 7.98 -8.84 -3.65
CA PHE A 171 8.11 -9.44 -4.97
C PHE A 171 7.45 -8.55 -6.04
N GLY A 172 7.99 -8.50 -7.26
CA GLY A 172 7.27 -7.88 -8.36
C GLY A 172 8.07 -7.46 -9.58
N VAL A 173 7.41 -6.74 -10.49
CA VAL A 173 7.98 -6.24 -11.74
C VAL A 173 7.81 -4.73 -11.81
N ASP A 174 8.78 -4.02 -12.38
CA ASP A 174 8.75 -2.56 -12.59
C ASP A 174 8.47 -1.76 -11.29
N LEU A 175 9.16 -2.16 -10.22
CA LEU A 175 9.01 -1.58 -8.88
C LEU A 175 9.98 -0.43 -8.62
N LYS A 176 9.50 0.56 -7.85
CA LYS A 176 10.35 1.57 -7.21
C LYS A 176 10.27 1.39 -5.70
N VAL A 177 11.31 0.84 -5.09
CA VAL A 177 11.31 0.52 -3.66
C VAL A 177 12.30 1.40 -2.91
N ARG A 178 11.84 2.20 -1.95
CA ARG A 178 12.72 3.12 -1.23
C ARG A 178 12.43 3.26 0.25
N ASN A 179 13.45 3.67 1.01
CA ASN A 179 13.31 3.97 2.44
C ASN A 179 12.62 2.85 3.23
N SER A 180 12.76 1.59 2.79
CA SER A 180 12.01 0.47 3.32
C SER A 180 12.93 -0.54 4.00
N VAL A 181 12.37 -1.32 4.91
CA VAL A 181 13.09 -2.35 5.65
C VAL A 181 12.53 -3.71 5.27
N MET A 182 13.38 -4.61 4.80
CA MET A 182 13.01 -5.99 4.53
C MET A 182 13.87 -6.88 5.41
N ARG A 183 13.26 -7.61 6.34
CA ARG A 183 14.04 -8.38 7.32
C ARG A 183 13.44 -9.72 7.69
N GLY A 184 14.32 -10.70 7.84
CA GLY A 184 13.94 -12.02 8.32
C GLY A 184 12.94 -12.73 7.43
N ASN A 185 12.79 -12.39 6.15
CA ASN A 185 11.90 -13.12 5.24
C ASN A 185 12.57 -14.45 4.83
N GLN A 186 11.78 -15.51 4.61
CA GLN A 186 12.35 -16.84 4.31
C GLN A 186 13.16 -16.86 3.01
N MET A 187 12.77 -16.05 2.02
CA MET A 187 13.49 -15.87 0.75
C MET A 187 14.13 -14.48 0.70
N LEU A 188 14.19 -13.82 -0.45
CA LEU A 188 14.82 -12.52 -0.58
C LEU A 188 14.05 -11.45 0.21
N GLY A 189 14.74 -10.40 0.64
CA GLY A 189 14.05 -9.20 1.12
C GLY A 189 13.32 -8.50 -0.03
N LEU A 190 13.95 -8.46 -1.21
CA LEU A 190 13.38 -7.91 -2.45
C LEU A 190 13.71 -8.79 -3.66
N ALA A 191 12.70 -9.41 -4.25
CA ALA A 191 12.74 -10.12 -5.52
C ALA A 191 12.05 -9.28 -6.60
N ALA A 192 12.81 -8.48 -7.35
CA ALA A 192 12.24 -7.55 -8.31
C ALA A 192 12.82 -7.73 -9.72
N TYR A 193 12.01 -7.48 -10.74
CA TYR A 193 12.34 -7.73 -12.15
C TYR A 193 11.97 -6.55 -13.05
N GLY A 194 12.32 -6.63 -14.34
CA GLY A 194 12.05 -5.55 -15.30
C GLY A 194 12.90 -4.31 -15.02
N HIS A 195 12.29 -3.13 -15.12
CA HIS A 195 12.91 -1.82 -14.89
C HIS A 195 12.88 -1.41 -13.42
N SER A 196 12.92 -2.40 -12.51
CA SER A 196 12.87 -2.15 -11.08
C SER A 196 14.10 -1.40 -10.57
N THR A 197 13.89 -0.50 -9.61
CA THR A 197 14.93 0.28 -8.94
C THR A 197 14.69 0.28 -7.44
N PHE A 198 15.77 0.37 -6.66
CA PHE A 198 15.67 0.36 -5.21
C PHE A 198 16.76 1.22 -4.57
N SER A 199 16.39 2.06 -3.61
CA SER A 199 17.33 2.97 -2.93
C SER A 199 16.99 3.24 -1.48
N ASN A 200 18.00 3.48 -0.66
CA ASN A 200 17.89 3.78 0.78
C ASN A 200 17.13 2.70 1.56
N ASN A 201 17.24 1.43 1.15
CA ASN A 201 16.59 0.31 1.84
C ASN A 201 17.55 -0.40 2.79
N GLN A 202 16.98 -1.02 3.82
CA GLN A 202 17.70 -1.90 4.73
C GLN A 202 17.22 -3.33 4.58
N PHE A 203 18.14 -4.21 4.22
CA PHE A 203 17.93 -5.64 4.15
C PHE A 203 18.69 -6.34 5.28
N LYS A 204 18.01 -7.17 6.05
CA LYS A 204 18.64 -7.88 7.17
C LYS A 204 18.10 -9.28 7.33
N SER A 205 18.99 -10.28 7.27
CA SER A 205 18.66 -11.66 7.63
C SER A 205 17.53 -12.28 6.83
N ASN A 206 17.30 -11.80 5.61
CA ASN A 206 16.46 -12.51 4.66
C ASN A 206 17.24 -13.71 4.12
N ASN A 207 16.54 -14.75 3.64
CA ASN A 207 17.15 -15.90 2.99
C ASN A 207 18.28 -16.54 3.81
N ASN A 208 18.10 -16.69 5.13
CA ASN A 208 19.14 -17.18 6.05
C ASN A 208 20.47 -16.39 5.97
N ASN A 209 20.40 -15.07 5.79
CA ASN A 209 21.54 -14.17 5.55
C ASN A 209 22.29 -14.39 4.22
N ALA A 210 21.74 -15.16 3.28
CA ALA A 210 22.29 -15.28 1.93
C ALA A 210 22.00 -14.02 1.09
N ALA A 211 21.84 -14.15 -0.22
CA ALA A 211 21.46 -13.03 -1.08
C ALA A 211 20.20 -12.35 -0.54
N GLN A 212 20.25 -11.03 -0.37
CA GLN A 212 19.15 -10.25 0.20
C GLN A 212 18.20 -9.70 -0.86
N THR A 213 18.68 -9.55 -2.09
CA THR A 213 17.93 -9.12 -3.26
C THR A 213 18.54 -9.76 -4.51
N ASN A 214 17.74 -9.89 -5.57
CA ASN A 214 18.20 -10.35 -6.90
C ASN A 214 18.70 -9.20 -7.79
N LEU A 215 18.54 -7.95 -7.35
CA LEU A 215 19.00 -6.76 -8.08
C LEU A 215 20.36 -6.28 -7.56
N LYS A 216 21.19 -5.77 -8.48
CA LYS A 216 22.38 -5.02 -8.11
C LYS A 216 22.01 -3.55 -7.94
N PRO A 217 22.36 -2.90 -6.81
CA PRO A 217 22.09 -1.48 -6.63
C PRO A 217 23.04 -0.64 -7.48
N ALA A 218 22.67 0.61 -7.81
CA ALA A 218 23.69 1.57 -8.21
C ALA A 218 24.53 1.95 -6.97
N ALA A 219 25.81 2.26 -7.18
CA ALA A 219 26.75 2.57 -6.09
C ALA A 219 26.28 3.74 -5.18
N ALA A 220 25.45 4.65 -5.71
CA ALA A 220 24.93 5.81 -4.97
C ALA A 220 23.57 5.58 -4.29
N ASP A 221 22.96 4.40 -4.43
CA ASP A 221 21.58 4.16 -3.99
C ASP A 221 21.44 3.86 -2.50
N ARG A 222 22.54 3.84 -1.72
CA ARG A 222 22.55 3.76 -0.24
C ARG A 222 21.75 2.57 0.35
N ASN A 223 21.69 1.45 -0.35
CA ASN A 223 21.09 0.23 0.18
C ASN A 223 22.06 -0.49 1.12
N VAL A 224 21.56 -0.95 2.27
CA VAL A 224 22.35 -1.67 3.29
C VAL A 224 21.87 -3.11 3.40
N CYS A 225 22.75 -4.07 3.14
CA CYS A 225 22.51 -5.51 3.24
C CYS A 225 23.35 -6.08 4.38
N ASN A 226 22.70 -6.61 5.41
CA ASN A 226 23.34 -7.23 6.58
C ASN A 226 24.41 -6.33 7.26
N GLY A 227 24.17 -5.01 7.26
CA GLY A 227 25.04 -4.01 7.89
C GLY A 227 26.16 -3.45 7.01
N ALA A 228 26.28 -3.90 5.76
CA ALA A 228 27.21 -3.36 4.77
C ALA A 228 26.46 -2.81 3.55
N PRO A 229 27.08 -1.98 2.69
CA PRO A 229 26.50 -1.64 1.39
C PRO A 229 26.14 -2.90 0.60
N CYS A 230 24.96 -2.93 -0.01
CA CYS A 230 24.57 -4.03 -0.91
C CYS A 230 25.51 -4.06 -2.14
N GLN A 231 25.89 -5.26 -2.59
CA GLN A 231 26.75 -5.51 -3.76
C GLN A 231 25.99 -6.20 -4.89
#